data_AF-A0A969F6H1-F1
#
_entry.id   AF-A0A969F6H1-F1
#
_cell.length_a   1.000
_cell.length_b   1.000
_cell.length_c   1.000
_cell.angle_alpha   90.00
_cell.angle_beta   90.00
_cell.angle_gamma   90.00
#
_symmetry.space_group_name_H-M   'P 1'
#
loop_
_entity.id
_entity.type
_entity.pdbx_description
1 polymer ?
#
loop_
_entity_poly.entity_id
_entity_poly.type
_entity_poly.pdbx_seq_one_letter_code
_entity_poly.pdbx_strand_id
1 'polypeptide(L)'
;MEPILFRLAPFVWQNGGIVVDDTTNPTALLLDVFPASEALAWFTALQTEHHVVPDRVAETAQDSESRFVAGTTAMFLDSRRGTPSYREIESFTWDVAPLPRGKQEAGVLHSDGYCLSSRATNKEAAWQFIEFANSAEGQTIVAQSGRTVPSLISVAESAAFGPHTATLPQPRLVGYGRYAAPGSADQHLE
;
A
#
# COMPACT_ATOMS: atom_id res chain seq x y z
N MET A 1 6.78 2.04 11.91
CA MET A 1 5.64 1.55 11.10
C MET A 1 4.78 0.71 12.01
N GLU A 2 3.53 1.11 12.20
CA GLU A 2 2.59 0.33 13.00
C GLU A 2 2.29 -1.01 12.33
N PRO A 3 2.30 -2.14 13.07
CA PRO A 3 1.97 -3.47 12.56
C PRO A 3 0.45 -3.63 12.42
N ILE A 4 -0.18 -2.72 11.67
CA ILE A 4 -1.58 -2.84 11.29
C ILE A 4 -1.69 -3.84 10.14
N LEU A 5 -2.69 -4.71 10.23
CA LEU A 5 -2.81 -5.90 9.39
C LEU A 5 -2.70 -5.59 7.89
N PHE A 6 -3.31 -4.48 7.44
CA PHE A 6 -3.28 -4.09 6.04
C PHE A 6 -1.91 -3.60 5.53
N ARG A 7 -1.00 -3.15 6.40
CA ARG A 7 0.38 -2.80 5.97
C ARG A 7 1.28 -4.03 5.87
N LEU A 8 1.03 -5.05 6.70
CA LEU A 8 1.75 -6.31 6.69
C LEU A 8 1.25 -7.28 5.61
N ALA A 9 -0.07 -7.33 5.39
CA ALA A 9 -0.73 -8.32 4.53
C ALA A 9 -0.13 -8.45 3.12
N PRO A 10 0.24 -7.37 2.41
CA PRO A 10 0.92 -7.49 1.12
C PRO A 10 2.18 -8.36 1.21
N PHE A 11 3.02 -8.15 2.22
CA PHE A 11 4.28 -8.88 2.36
C PHE A 11 4.05 -10.35 2.72
N VAL A 12 3.00 -10.65 3.50
CA VAL A 12 2.56 -12.04 3.75
C VAL A 12 2.15 -12.71 2.45
N TRP A 13 1.29 -12.07 1.65
CA TRP A 13 0.83 -12.61 0.38
C TRP A 13 1.97 -12.73 -0.64
N GLN A 14 2.86 -11.75 -0.73
CA GLN A 14 4.05 -11.80 -1.58
C GLN A 14 4.99 -12.96 -1.21
N ASN A 15 4.96 -13.43 0.04
CA ASN A 15 5.72 -14.59 0.50
C ASN A 15 4.98 -15.92 0.33
N GLY A 16 3.76 -15.90 -0.21
CA GLY A 16 2.88 -17.07 -0.38
C GLY A 16 2.10 -17.46 0.86
N GLY A 17 2.06 -16.61 1.88
CA GLY A 17 1.29 -16.83 3.10
C GLY A 17 -0.15 -16.35 2.97
N ILE A 18 -0.99 -16.76 3.91
CA ILE A 18 -2.36 -16.30 4.08
C ILE A 18 -2.52 -15.66 5.45
N VAL A 19 -3.40 -14.67 5.56
CA VAL A 19 -3.57 -13.88 6.79
C VAL A 19 -4.62 -14.52 7.71
N VAL A 20 -5.68 -15.06 7.12
CA VAL A 20 -6.79 -15.74 7.80
C VAL A 20 -7.05 -17.09 7.13
N ASP A 21 -7.68 -17.99 7.87
CA ASP A 21 -8.10 -19.33 7.43
C ASP A 21 -9.21 -19.31 6.37
N ASP A 22 -10.15 -18.37 6.48
CA ASP A 22 -11.24 -18.16 5.51
C ASP A 22 -11.48 -16.65 5.32
N THR A 23 -11.52 -16.20 4.06
CA THR A 23 -11.69 -14.76 3.75
C THR A 23 -13.13 -14.26 3.86
N THR A 24 -14.11 -15.16 3.95
CA THR A 24 -15.55 -14.87 4.07
C THR A 24 -16.00 -14.93 5.53
N ASN A 25 -15.55 -15.94 6.28
CA ASN A 25 -15.87 -16.14 7.68
C ASN A 25 -14.63 -16.54 8.49
N PRO A 26 -13.70 -15.59 8.73
CA PRO A 26 -12.43 -15.88 9.38
C PRO A 26 -12.63 -16.34 10.82
N THR A 27 -11.95 -17.44 11.21
CA THR A 27 -11.96 -17.95 12.58
C THR A 27 -10.59 -17.98 13.24
N ALA A 28 -9.52 -17.88 12.45
CA ALA A 28 -8.15 -17.84 12.94
C ALA A 28 -7.25 -16.89 12.12
N LEU A 29 -6.29 -16.27 12.80
CA LEU A 29 -5.15 -15.62 12.15
C LEU A 29 -4.07 -16.68 11.90
N LEU A 30 -3.43 -16.62 10.74
CA LEU A 30 -2.40 -17.58 10.33
C LEU A 30 -0.99 -16.97 10.25
N LEU A 31 -0.79 -15.83 10.92
CA LEU A 31 0.46 -15.06 10.89
C LEU A 31 1.65 -15.76 11.58
N ASP A 32 1.39 -16.74 12.44
CA ASP A 32 2.39 -17.56 13.13
C ASP A 32 2.74 -18.86 12.37
N VAL A 33 2.07 -19.12 11.25
CA VAL A 33 2.30 -20.30 10.40
C VAL A 33 3.20 -19.94 9.22
N PHE A 34 4.12 -20.84 8.86
CA PHE A 34 4.93 -20.66 7.63
C PHE A 34 4.03 -20.75 6.38
N PRO A 35 4.19 -19.88 5.36
CA PRO A 35 5.23 -18.86 5.21
C PRO A 35 4.86 -17.44 5.70
N ALA A 36 3.72 -17.26 6.37
CA ALA A 36 3.30 -15.94 6.88
C ALA A 36 4.20 -15.44 8.02
N SER A 37 4.64 -16.34 8.92
CA SER A 37 5.53 -15.99 10.04
C SER A 37 6.89 -15.47 9.60
N GLU A 38 7.42 -15.98 8.48
CA GLU A 38 8.67 -15.48 7.87
C GLU A 38 8.50 -14.03 7.39
N ALA A 39 7.38 -13.70 6.74
CA ALA A 39 7.08 -12.34 6.30
C ALA A 39 6.88 -11.38 7.48
N LEU A 40 6.20 -11.84 8.55
CA LEU A 40 6.03 -11.06 9.78
C LEU A 40 7.39 -10.76 10.42
N ALA A 41 8.26 -11.77 10.57
CA ALA A 41 9.59 -11.59 11.15
C ALA A 41 10.41 -10.58 10.34
N TRP A 42 10.44 -10.72 9.01
CA TRP A 42 11.12 -9.77 8.13
C TRP A 42 10.56 -8.35 8.28
N PHE A 43 9.24 -8.19 8.29
CA PHE A 43 8.60 -6.88 8.41
C PHE A 43 8.93 -6.20 9.74
N THR A 44 8.98 -6.96 10.85
CA THR A 44 9.39 -6.44 12.15
C THR A 44 10.87 -6.07 12.20
N ALA A 45 11.74 -6.86 11.56
CA ALA A 45 13.18 -6.62 11.53
C ALA A 45 13.56 -5.27 10.88
N LEU A 46 12.73 -4.75 9.96
CA LEU A 46 12.91 -3.40 9.40
C LEU A 46 13.01 -2.31 10.48
N GLN A 47 12.25 -2.44 11.56
CA GLN A 47 12.31 -1.52 12.69
C GLN A 47 13.31 -2.00 13.74
N THR A 48 13.22 -3.26 14.16
CA THR A 48 13.91 -3.76 15.36
C THR A 48 15.39 -4.04 15.14
N GLU A 49 15.80 -4.38 13.92
CA GLU A 49 17.17 -4.74 13.58
C GLU A 49 17.82 -3.74 12.63
N HIS A 50 17.10 -3.33 11.58
CA HIS A 50 17.64 -2.46 10.55
C HIS A 50 17.45 -0.97 10.85
N HIS A 51 16.52 -0.62 11.74
CA HIS A 51 16.21 0.76 12.12
C HIS A 51 15.91 1.69 10.93
N VAL A 52 15.39 1.13 9.83
CA VAL A 52 15.01 1.88 8.61
C VAL A 52 13.57 2.39 8.67
N VAL A 53 12.89 2.13 9.78
CA VAL A 53 11.51 2.51 10.04
C VAL A 53 11.45 3.13 11.45
N PRO A 54 10.77 4.27 11.64
CA PRO A 54 10.62 4.88 12.96
C PRO A 54 9.93 3.95 13.96
N ASP A 55 10.39 4.02 15.21
CA ASP A 55 9.71 3.39 16.33
C ASP A 55 8.38 4.10 16.66
N ARG A 56 7.63 3.53 17.61
CA ARG A 56 6.32 4.09 17.98
C ARG A 56 6.43 5.51 18.55
N VAL A 57 7.49 5.82 19.29
CA VAL A 57 7.69 7.14 19.91
C VAL A 57 7.98 8.17 18.82
N ALA A 58 8.90 7.84 17.91
CA ALA A 58 9.24 8.67 16.77
C ALA A 58 8.05 8.89 15.84
N GLU A 59 7.27 7.84 15.53
CA GLU A 59 6.07 7.95 14.68
C GLU A 59 4.99 8.82 15.34
N THR A 60 4.83 8.75 16.65
CA THR A 60 3.88 9.60 17.40
C THR A 60 4.32 11.06 17.42
N ALA A 61 5.63 11.32 17.50
CA ALA A 61 6.17 12.67 17.52
C ALA A 61 6.07 13.38 16.16
N GLN A 62 6.26 12.62 15.07
CA GLN A 62 6.06 13.08 13.71
C GLN A 62 5.80 11.85 12.83
N ASP A 63 4.62 11.81 12.21
CA ASP A 63 4.20 10.69 11.37
C ASP A 63 5.00 10.61 10.06
N SER A 64 4.96 9.44 9.43
CA SER A 64 5.71 9.17 8.19
C SER A 64 5.37 10.11 7.02
N GLU A 65 4.11 10.55 6.89
CA GLU A 65 3.67 11.48 5.84
C GLU A 65 4.32 12.85 6.05
N SER A 66 4.22 13.38 7.28
CA SER A 66 4.84 14.63 7.69
C SER A 66 6.37 14.61 7.51
N ARG A 67 7.03 13.48 7.80
CA ARG A 67 8.49 13.34 7.56
C ARG A 67 8.84 13.34 6.08
N PHE A 68 8.02 12.70 5.25
CA PHE A 68 8.22 12.68 3.81
C PHE A 68 8.05 14.08 3.22
N VAL A 69 6.95 14.78 3.53
CA VAL A 69 6.71 16.17 3.08
C VAL A 69 7.84 17.11 3.53
N ALA A 70 8.40 16.91 4.73
CA ALA A 70 9.55 17.67 5.23
C ALA A 70 10.89 17.30 4.55
N GLY A 71 10.93 16.31 3.65
CA GLY A 71 12.14 15.85 2.97
C GLY A 71 13.11 15.05 3.85
N THR A 72 12.63 14.51 4.98
CA THR A 72 13.45 13.79 5.97
C THR A 72 13.32 12.27 5.89
N THR A 73 12.38 11.77 5.07
CA THR A 73 12.19 10.35 4.77
C THR A 73 12.36 10.13 3.27
N ALA A 74 13.22 9.19 2.86
CA ALA A 74 13.49 8.92 1.45
C ALA A 74 12.35 8.15 0.74
N MET A 75 11.76 7.16 1.42
CA MET A 75 10.65 6.35 0.92
C MET A 75 9.73 5.99 2.08
N PHE A 76 8.43 5.94 1.82
CA PHE A 76 7.43 5.48 2.77
C PHE A 76 6.27 4.83 2.02
N LEU A 77 5.48 4.01 2.74
CA LEU A 77 4.36 3.28 2.16
C LEU A 77 3.06 4.04 2.41
N ASP A 78 2.43 4.48 1.34
CA ASP A 78 1.13 5.16 1.39
C ASP A 78 0.28 4.89 0.14
N SER A 79 -0.98 5.33 0.16
CA SER A 79 -1.90 5.24 -0.95
C SER A 79 -2.03 6.57 -1.70
N ARG A 80 -2.77 6.55 -2.81
CA ARG A 80 -3.10 7.76 -3.59
C ARG A 80 -3.76 8.86 -2.74
N ARG A 81 -4.31 8.53 -1.56
CA ARG A 81 -4.95 9.52 -0.69
C ARG A 81 -4.03 10.68 -0.30
N GLY A 82 -2.72 10.45 -0.16
CA GLY A 82 -1.75 11.51 0.14
C GLY A 82 -1.28 12.32 -1.07
N THR A 83 -1.56 11.87 -2.31
CA THR A 83 -1.12 12.53 -3.54
C THR A 83 -1.44 14.03 -3.63
N PRO A 84 -2.62 14.53 -3.17
CA PRO A 84 -2.87 15.97 -3.12
C PRO A 84 -1.84 16.73 -2.31
N SER A 85 -1.51 16.26 -1.10
CA SER A 85 -0.49 16.85 -0.22
C SER A 85 0.89 16.82 -0.89
N TYR A 86 1.25 15.72 -1.56
CA TYR A 86 2.58 15.56 -2.17
C TYR A 86 2.77 16.48 -3.37
N ARG A 87 1.71 16.82 -4.10
CA ARG A 87 1.78 17.79 -5.22
C ARG A 87 2.13 19.21 -4.78
N GLU A 88 2.02 19.52 -3.49
CA GLU A 88 2.43 20.81 -2.91
C GLU A 88 3.93 20.85 -2.53
N ILE A 89 4.66 19.73 -2.66
CA ILE A 89 6.09 19.68 -2.39
C ILE A 89 6.85 20.40 -3.52
N GLU A 90 7.47 21.54 -3.17
CA GLU A 90 8.34 22.29 -4.08
C GLU A 90 9.84 22.10 -3.76
N SER A 91 10.15 21.56 -2.58
CA SER A 91 11.52 21.48 -2.05
C SER A 91 12.35 20.33 -2.63
N PHE A 92 11.71 19.28 -3.18
CA PHE A 92 12.38 18.15 -3.82
C PHE A 92 11.46 17.44 -4.82
N THR A 93 12.03 16.63 -5.70
CA THR A 93 11.28 15.79 -6.65
C THR A 93 10.84 14.50 -5.99
N TRP A 94 9.59 14.11 -6.21
CA TRP A 94 9.05 12.84 -5.73
C TRP A 94 8.35 12.07 -6.86
N ASP A 95 8.21 10.75 -6.67
CA ASP A 95 7.50 9.86 -7.57
C ASP A 95 6.92 8.69 -6.76
N VAL A 96 6.10 7.85 -7.39
CA VAL A 96 5.54 6.63 -6.81
C VAL A 96 6.09 5.39 -7.51
N ALA A 97 6.29 4.33 -6.74
CA ALA A 97 6.65 3.01 -7.24
C ALA A 97 5.69 1.96 -6.66
N PRO A 98 5.48 0.82 -7.35
CA PRO A 98 4.77 -0.30 -6.75
C PRO A 98 5.53 -0.80 -5.51
N LEU A 99 4.83 -1.54 -4.65
CA LEU A 99 5.47 -2.22 -3.52
C LEU A 99 6.63 -3.11 -4.03
N PRO A 100 7.71 -3.27 -3.24
CA PRO A 100 8.74 -4.25 -3.53
C PRO A 100 8.12 -5.62 -3.82
N ARG A 101 8.75 -6.40 -4.70
CA ARG A 101 8.26 -7.73 -5.05
C ARG A 101 8.99 -8.78 -4.21
N GLY A 102 8.22 -9.61 -3.51
CA GLY A 102 8.70 -10.86 -2.92
C GLY A 102 8.75 -12.00 -3.94
N LYS A 103 8.24 -13.18 -3.56
CA LYS A 103 8.11 -14.34 -4.47
C LYS A 103 7.07 -14.10 -5.56
N GLN A 104 6.08 -13.26 -5.27
CA GLN A 104 5.05 -12.79 -6.20
C GLN A 104 4.68 -11.32 -5.93
N GLU A 105 3.92 -10.71 -6.84
CA GLU A 105 3.32 -9.39 -6.61
C GLU A 105 2.07 -9.51 -5.75
N ALA A 106 1.95 -8.65 -4.74
CA ALA A 106 0.71 -8.45 -4.02
C ALA A 106 0.66 -7.03 -3.45
N GLY A 107 -0.55 -6.49 -3.33
CA GLY A 107 -0.85 -5.19 -2.73
C GLY A 107 -2.22 -5.22 -2.07
N VAL A 108 -2.57 -4.16 -1.36
CA VAL A 108 -3.90 -4.01 -0.74
C VAL A 108 -4.71 -3.00 -1.51
N LEU A 109 -5.94 -3.39 -1.86
CA LEU A 109 -6.97 -2.49 -2.35
C LEU A 109 -7.93 -2.19 -1.19
N HIS A 110 -8.12 -0.91 -0.90
CA HIS A 110 -9.22 -0.44 -0.06
C HIS A 110 -10.32 0.10 -0.99
N SER A 111 -11.55 -0.31 -0.74
CA SER A 111 -12.73 0.16 -1.47
C SER A 111 -13.70 0.80 -0.48
N ASP A 112 -14.14 2.01 -0.81
CA ASP A 112 -15.18 2.72 -0.07
C ASP A 112 -16.50 2.59 -0.86
N GLY A 113 -17.58 2.29 -0.15
CA GLY A 113 -18.91 2.16 -0.73
C GLY A 113 -19.91 3.12 -0.10
N TYR A 114 -20.82 3.65 -0.92
CA TYR A 114 -21.99 4.37 -0.40
C TYR A 114 -23.02 3.37 0.12
N CYS A 115 -23.50 3.58 1.35
CA CYS A 115 -24.53 2.75 1.98
C CYS A 115 -25.76 3.58 2.35
N LEU A 116 -26.95 3.06 2.04
CA LEU A 116 -28.22 3.67 2.45
C LEU A 116 -28.76 2.95 3.69
N SER A 117 -28.91 3.69 4.79
CA SER A 117 -29.56 3.15 6.00
C SER A 117 -31.02 2.80 5.73
N SER A 118 -31.44 1.62 6.19
CA SER A 118 -32.84 1.19 6.12
C SER A 118 -33.80 2.12 6.88
N ARG A 119 -33.27 2.93 7.82
CA ARG A 119 -33.99 3.90 8.65
C ARG A 119 -33.95 5.34 8.11
N ALA A 120 -33.37 5.58 6.93
CA ALA A 120 -33.33 6.92 6.35
C ALA A 120 -34.74 7.48 6.16
N THR A 121 -34.93 8.74 6.54
CA THR A 121 -36.22 9.44 6.46
C THR A 121 -36.58 9.90 5.05
N ASN A 122 -35.57 10.16 4.21
CA ASN A 122 -35.74 10.50 2.80
C ASN A 122 -34.85 9.58 1.95
N LYS A 123 -35.40 8.41 1.58
CA LYS A 123 -34.66 7.37 0.86
C LYS A 123 -34.47 7.74 -0.61
N GLU A 124 -35.45 8.41 -1.19
CA GLU A 124 -35.48 8.83 -2.58
C GLU A 124 -34.33 9.81 -2.87
N ALA A 125 -34.19 10.87 -2.05
CA ALA A 125 -33.11 11.84 -2.23
C ALA A 125 -31.73 11.21 -1.98
N ALA A 126 -31.62 10.33 -0.99
CA ALA A 126 -30.37 9.62 -0.73
C ALA A 126 -30.00 8.69 -1.89
N TRP A 127 -30.98 8.01 -2.49
CA TRP A 127 -30.77 7.15 -3.65
C TRP A 127 -30.30 7.97 -4.87
N GLN A 128 -30.96 9.09 -5.16
CA GLN A 128 -30.55 10.00 -6.23
C GLN A 128 -29.11 10.49 -6.06
N PHE A 129 -28.69 10.81 -4.83
CA PHE A 129 -27.31 11.19 -4.56
C PHE A 129 -26.34 10.02 -4.79
N ILE A 130 -26.68 8.80 -4.35
CA ILE A 130 -25.83 7.62 -4.56
C ILE A 130 -25.67 7.33 -6.06
N GLU A 131 -26.75 7.43 -6.83
CA GLU A 131 -26.72 7.30 -8.30
C GLU A 131 -25.82 8.35 -8.93
N PHE A 132 -25.98 9.61 -8.54
CA PHE A 132 -25.14 10.71 -9.03
C PHE A 132 -23.66 10.49 -8.66
N ALA A 133 -23.35 10.20 -7.40
CA ALA A 133 -21.97 10.04 -6.92
C ALA A 133 -21.24 8.87 -7.61
N ASN A 134 -21.96 7.80 -7.96
CA ASN A 134 -21.39 6.66 -8.70
C ASN A 134 -21.44 6.82 -10.22
N SER A 135 -22.08 7.86 -10.76
CA SER A 135 -22.11 8.15 -12.19
C SER A 135 -20.73 8.57 -12.72
N ALA A 136 -20.57 8.57 -14.05
CA ALA A 136 -19.34 9.09 -14.66
C ALA A 136 -19.07 10.55 -14.28
N GLU A 137 -20.12 11.37 -14.14
CA GLU A 137 -20.00 12.77 -13.72
C GLU A 137 -19.51 12.88 -12.27
N GLY A 138 -20.19 12.20 -11.33
CA GLY A 138 -19.82 12.22 -9.91
C GLY A 138 -18.40 11.72 -9.66
N GLN A 139 -18.03 10.61 -10.30
CA GLN A 139 -16.68 10.06 -10.18
C GLN A 139 -15.62 10.93 -10.84
N THR A 140 -15.95 11.64 -11.93
CA THR A 140 -15.04 12.62 -12.56
C THR A 140 -14.70 13.74 -11.59
N ILE A 141 -15.70 14.30 -10.89
CA ILE A 141 -15.49 15.34 -9.87
C ILE A 141 -14.53 14.87 -8.79
N VAL A 142 -14.73 13.65 -8.28
CA VAL A 142 -13.89 13.10 -7.21
C VAL A 142 -12.49 12.74 -7.72
N ALA A 143 -12.36 12.21 -8.94
CA ALA A 143 -11.07 11.87 -9.55
C ALA A 143 -10.16 13.11 -9.72
N GLN A 144 -10.75 14.25 -10.08
CA GLN A 144 -10.03 15.53 -10.26
C GLN A 144 -9.34 16.02 -8.98
N SER A 145 -9.81 15.61 -7.80
CA SER A 145 -9.11 15.90 -6.54
C SER A 145 -7.71 15.29 -6.47
N GLY A 146 -7.42 14.28 -7.29
CA GLY A 146 -6.17 13.50 -7.24
C GLY A 146 -6.07 12.54 -6.06
N ARG A 147 -7.03 12.55 -5.13
CA ARG A 147 -7.04 11.76 -3.90
C ARG A 147 -7.53 10.32 -4.10
N THR A 148 -8.53 10.16 -4.94
CA THR A 148 -9.33 8.93 -5.05
C THR A 148 -9.13 8.28 -6.40
N VAL A 149 -9.09 6.93 -6.41
CA VAL A 149 -9.18 6.15 -7.65
C VAL A 149 -10.66 5.88 -7.93
N PRO A 150 -11.21 6.35 -9.07
CA PRO A 150 -12.60 6.08 -9.41
C PRO A 150 -12.82 4.59 -9.68
N SER A 151 -14.00 4.08 -9.35
CA SER A 151 -14.37 2.67 -9.57
C SER A 151 -14.80 2.39 -11.02
N LEU A 152 -15.26 3.41 -11.75
CA LEU A 152 -15.51 3.33 -13.19
C LEU A 152 -14.19 3.38 -13.95
N ILE A 153 -13.86 2.28 -14.65
CA ILE A 153 -12.66 2.16 -15.50
C ILE A 153 -12.61 3.31 -16.52
N SER A 154 -13.75 3.66 -17.12
CA SER A 154 -13.83 4.77 -18.09
C SER A 154 -13.40 6.12 -17.51
N VAL A 155 -13.61 6.36 -16.22
CA VAL A 155 -13.16 7.58 -15.53
C VAL A 155 -11.70 7.44 -15.11
N ALA A 156 -11.26 6.25 -14.67
CA ALA A 156 -9.88 5.96 -14.29
C ALA A 156 -8.90 6.12 -15.47
N GLU A 157 -9.35 5.80 -16.69
CA GLU A 157 -8.59 5.95 -17.94
C GLU A 157 -8.77 7.34 -18.58
N SER A 158 -9.57 8.23 -17.97
CA SER A 158 -9.80 9.58 -18.47
C SER A 158 -8.77 10.59 -17.97
N ALA A 159 -8.68 11.73 -18.65
CA ALA A 159 -7.85 12.85 -18.21
C ALA A 159 -8.21 13.37 -16.80
N ALA A 160 -9.43 13.11 -16.31
CA ALA A 160 -9.86 13.54 -14.98
C ALA A 160 -9.05 12.89 -13.85
N PHE A 161 -8.51 11.68 -14.08
CA PHE A 161 -7.66 11.01 -13.10
C PHE A 161 -6.26 11.66 -12.98
N GLY A 162 -5.88 12.51 -13.94
CA GLY A 162 -4.57 13.15 -14.03
C GLY A 162 -3.57 12.35 -14.87
N PRO A 163 -2.39 12.93 -15.17
CA PRO A 163 -1.42 12.32 -16.08
C PRO A 163 -0.92 10.96 -15.59
N HIS A 164 -0.81 9.98 -16.50
CA HIS A 164 -0.13 8.70 -16.32
C HIS A 164 1.39 8.86 -16.34
N THR A 165 1.97 9.79 -15.60
CA THR A 165 3.44 9.95 -15.57
C THR A 165 4.01 9.19 -14.40
N ALA A 166 4.15 7.88 -14.58
CA ALA A 166 5.18 7.09 -13.92
C ALA A 166 5.99 6.40 -15.03
N THR A 167 6.72 7.19 -15.82
CA THR A 167 7.81 6.63 -16.62
C THR A 167 8.97 6.44 -15.66
N LEU A 168 8.93 5.34 -14.88
CA LEU A 168 10.07 4.96 -14.06
C LEU A 168 11.30 4.93 -14.98
N PRO A 169 12.38 5.67 -14.69
CA PRO A 169 13.63 5.44 -15.38
C PRO A 169 13.99 3.97 -15.15
N GLN A 170 14.13 3.21 -16.25
CA GLN A 170 14.55 1.81 -16.22
C GLN A 170 15.72 1.68 -15.23
N PRO A 171 15.68 0.76 -14.25
CA PRO A 171 16.80 0.61 -13.35
C PRO A 171 18.02 0.25 -14.21
N ARG A 172 18.98 1.18 -14.30
CA ARG A 172 20.34 0.79 -14.70
C ARG A 172 20.75 -0.24 -13.67
N LEU A 173 20.86 -1.49 -14.09
CA LEU A 173 21.40 -2.58 -13.30
C LEU A 173 22.80 -2.18 -12.84
N VAL A 174 22.89 -1.49 -11.70
CA VAL A 174 24.10 -1.49 -10.88
C VAL A 174 24.07 -2.86 -10.22
N GLY A 175 24.93 -3.75 -10.71
CA GLY A 175 24.94 -5.16 -10.32
C GLY A 175 24.99 -5.30 -8.80
N TYR A 176 23.88 -5.72 -8.21
CA TYR A 176 23.89 -6.24 -6.86
C TYR A 176 24.60 -7.59 -6.89
N GLY A 177 25.79 -7.62 -6.30
CA GLY A 177 26.54 -8.83 -6.04
C GLY A 177 25.65 -9.83 -5.32
N ARG A 178 25.65 -11.07 -5.82
CA ARG A 178 24.95 -12.20 -5.21
C ARG A 178 25.38 -12.31 -3.74
N TYR A 179 24.44 -12.12 -2.82
CA TYR A 179 24.59 -12.62 -1.46
C TYR A 179 24.67 -14.15 -1.56
N ALA A 180 25.86 -14.70 -1.34
CA ALA A 180 26.05 -16.13 -1.14
C ALA A 180 25.54 -16.46 0.27
N ALA A 181 24.63 -17.43 0.36
CA ALA A 181 24.24 -18.01 1.65
C ALA A 181 25.46 -18.66 2.33
N PRO A 182 25.59 -18.58 3.66
CA PRO A 182 26.68 -19.25 4.37
C PRO A 182 26.56 -20.77 4.20
N GLY A 183 27.68 -21.40 3.85
CA GLY A 183 27.77 -22.75 3.34
C GLY A 183 27.24 -23.83 4.28
N SER A 184 26.43 -24.73 3.72
CA SER A 184 26.28 -26.09 4.21
C SER A 184 27.55 -26.86 3.89
N ALA A 185 28.20 -27.35 4.92
CA ALA A 185 29.29 -28.30 4.82
C ALA A 185 28.81 -29.56 4.09
N ASP A 186 29.53 -29.96 3.03
CA ASP A 186 29.51 -31.34 2.57
C ASP A 186 30.91 -31.91 2.64
N GLN A 187 31.01 -32.92 3.49
CA GLN A 187 32.13 -33.82 3.65
C GLN A 187 32.26 -34.66 2.37
N HIS A 188 33.39 -34.57 1.68
CA HIS A 188 33.93 -35.69 0.92
C HIS A 188 35.45 -35.58 0.91
N LEU A 189 36.08 -36.33 1.81
CA LEU A 189 37.40 -36.90 1.62
C LEU A 189 37.24 -38.42 1.57
N GLU A 190 38.16 -39.04 0.84
CA GLU A 190 38.36 -40.47 0.59
C GLU A 190 38.10 -41.41 1.78
#